data_AF-D2QUN2-F1
#
_entry.id   AF-D2QUN2-F1
#
_cell.length_a   1.000
_cell.length_b   1.000
_cell.length_c   1.000
_cell.angle_alpha   90.00
_cell.angle_beta   90.00
_cell.angle_gamma   90.00
#
_symmetry.space_group_name_H-M   'P 1'
#
loop_
_entity.id
_entity.type
_entity.pdbx_description
1 polymer ?
#
loop_
_entity_poly.entity_id
_entity_poly.type
_entity_poly.pdbx_seq_one_letter_code
_entity_poly.pdbx_strand_id
1 'polypeptide(L)'
;MNLLTKPFVSLQLTGVTVRWLSKIRFLRQTPKSMTFRPIRKKIPGLTDDDYYYTPEGYVVFTAAYHLKRGYCCKSGCRHCPYGFKKKVE
;
A
#
# COMPACT_ATOMS: atom_id res chain seq x y z
N MET A 1 11.36 -14.04 -77.69
CA MET A 1 11.80 -13.57 -76.36
C MET A 1 10.64 -12.80 -75.73
N ASN A 2 9.99 -13.47 -74.79
CA ASN A 2 8.99 -13.10 -73.78
C ASN A 2 8.52 -11.62 -73.79
N LEU A 3 7.28 -11.33 -74.19
CA LEU A 3 6.02 -11.48 -73.43
C LEU A 3 6.01 -10.71 -72.10
N LEU A 4 5.26 -9.60 -72.12
CA LEU A 4 4.22 -9.23 -71.15
C LEU A 4 4.46 -9.64 -69.69
N THR A 5 4.70 -8.66 -68.82
CA THR A 5 3.74 -8.27 -67.76
C THR A 5 4.32 -7.10 -66.96
N LYS A 6 3.55 -6.02 -66.93
CA LYS A 6 3.83 -4.79 -66.20
C LYS A 6 3.78 -5.05 -64.68
N PRO A 7 4.53 -4.31 -63.86
CA PRO A 7 4.44 -4.42 -62.41
C PRO A 7 3.10 -3.80 -61.98
N PHE A 8 2.13 -4.66 -61.64
CA PHE A 8 0.88 -4.26 -61.02
C PHE A 8 0.59 -5.23 -59.88
N VAL A 9 1.42 -5.15 -58.83
CA VAL A 9 1.00 -5.66 -57.52
C VAL A 9 0.54 -4.45 -56.73
N SER A 10 -0.77 -4.43 -56.57
CA SER A 10 -1.58 -3.47 -55.84
C SER A 10 -1.03 -3.21 -54.43
N LEU A 11 -0.84 -1.93 -54.16
CA LEU A 11 -1.22 -1.24 -52.93
C LEU A 11 -2.03 -2.12 -51.94
N GLN A 12 -1.41 -2.44 -50.80
CA GLN A 12 -2.02 -2.68 -49.49
C GLN A 12 -0.82 -2.76 -48.54
N LEU A 13 -0.55 -1.76 -47.71
CA LEU A 13 -1.13 -1.67 -46.37
C LEU A 13 -0.98 -0.23 -45.87
N THR A 14 -2.12 0.45 -45.85
CA THR A 14 -2.62 1.26 -44.73
C THR A 14 -1.58 1.80 -43.74
N GLY A 15 -1.22 3.06 -43.93
CA GLY A 15 -1.26 4.06 -42.86
C GLY A 15 -0.66 3.66 -41.50
N VAL A 16 0.66 3.55 -41.41
CA VAL A 16 1.36 3.86 -40.16
C VAL A 16 1.41 5.39 -40.05
N THR A 17 0.24 5.98 -39.85
CA THR A 17 0.13 7.38 -39.43
C THR A 17 0.93 7.53 -38.14
N VAL A 18 1.55 8.69 -37.97
CA VAL A 18 2.41 9.11 -36.85
C VAL A 18 1.66 9.18 -35.50
N ARG A 19 0.55 8.45 -35.37
CA ARG A 19 -0.33 8.29 -34.22
C ARG A 19 0.14 7.16 -33.28
N TRP A 20 1.41 6.76 -33.36
CA TRP A 20 2.04 5.79 -32.44
C TRP A 20 3.31 6.32 -31.75
N LEU A 21 3.57 7.63 -31.76
CA LEU A 21 4.61 8.24 -30.92
C LEU A 21 4.06 9.11 -29.77
N SER A 22 2.78 9.48 -29.81
CA SER A 22 2.14 10.27 -28.75
C SER A 22 1.68 9.43 -27.54
N LYS A 23 1.66 8.10 -27.65
CA LYS A 23 1.18 7.21 -26.57
C LYS A 23 2.26 6.85 -25.52
N ILE A 24 3.52 7.19 -25.77
CA ILE A 24 4.65 6.95 -24.85
C ILE A 24 4.78 8.06 -23.79
N ARG A 25 4.17 9.23 -24.00
CA ARG A 25 4.15 10.34 -23.01
C ARG A 25 3.12 10.15 -21.89
N PHE A 26 2.46 8.99 -21.82
CA PHE A 26 1.42 8.68 -20.82
C PHE A 26 1.87 7.67 -19.75
N LEU A 27 3.18 7.38 -19.65
CA LEU A 27 3.76 6.46 -18.66
C LEU A 27 4.57 7.16 -17.55
N ARG A 28 4.46 8.48 -17.41
CA ARG A 28 5.31 9.29 -16.51
C ARG A 28 4.57 10.01 -15.39
N GLN A 29 3.41 9.51 -14.97
CA GLN A 29 2.72 10.01 -13.79
C GLN A 29 2.39 8.83 -12.87
N THR A 30 3.40 8.29 -12.20
CA THR A 30 3.15 7.59 -10.94
C THR A 30 2.68 8.64 -9.94
N PRO A 31 1.48 8.52 -9.32
CA PRO A 31 1.06 9.47 -8.31
C PRO A 31 2.05 9.40 -7.14
N LYS A 32 2.84 10.45 -6.94
CA LYS A 32 3.91 10.59 -5.93
C LYS A 32 3.44 10.53 -4.47
N SER A 33 2.19 10.17 -4.20
CA SER A 33 1.63 10.25 -2.86
C SER A 33 0.41 9.35 -2.72
N MET A 34 0.53 8.08 -3.10
CA MET A 34 -0.39 7.09 -2.57
C MET A 34 0.12 6.69 -1.17
N THR A 35 -0.09 7.55 -0.18
CA THR A 35 0.12 7.16 1.22
C THR A 35 -0.91 6.09 1.52
N PHE A 36 -0.48 4.82 1.54
CA PHE A 36 -1.32 3.70 1.95
C PHE A 36 -1.81 4.00 3.37
N ARG A 37 -3.07 4.41 3.51
CA ARG A 37 -3.70 4.56 4.81
C ARG A 37 -4.00 3.15 5.31
N PRO A 38 -3.39 2.67 6.41
CA PRO A 38 -3.66 1.34 6.90
C PRO A 38 -5.14 1.24 7.28
N ILE A 39 -5.82 0.21 6.78
CA ILE A 39 -7.22 -0.06 7.10
C ILE A 39 -7.31 -0.36 8.60
N ARG A 40 -7.89 0.55 9.39
CA ARG A 40 -8.12 0.36 10.82
C ARG A 40 -9.22 -0.69 11.02
N LYS A 41 -8.84 -1.90 11.44
CA LYS A 41 -9.78 -2.99 11.76
C LYS A 41 -10.04 -3.05 13.26
N LYS A 42 -11.31 -3.02 13.67
CA LYS A 42 -11.69 -3.14 15.08
C LYS A 42 -11.27 -4.51 15.64
N ILE A 43 -10.70 -4.53 16.84
CA ILE A 43 -10.27 -5.75 17.51
C ILE A 43 -11.46 -6.33 18.27
N PRO A 44 -11.90 -7.57 17.99
CA PRO A 44 -13.03 -8.17 18.70
C PRO A 44 -12.67 -8.36 20.18
N GLY A 45 -13.59 -8.00 21.07
CA GLY A 45 -13.43 -8.17 22.52
C GLY A 45 -12.69 -7.03 23.25
N LEU A 46 -12.25 -5.98 22.54
CA LEU A 46 -11.75 -4.74 23.16
C LEU A 46 -12.70 -3.58 22.90
N THR A 47 -12.72 -2.66 23.87
CA THR A 47 -13.38 -1.36 23.71
C THR A 47 -12.43 -0.36 23.06
N ASP A 48 -12.98 0.69 22.43
CA ASP A 48 -12.16 1.70 21.73
C ASP A 48 -11.28 2.52 22.70
N ASP A 49 -11.53 2.46 24.01
CA ASP A 49 -10.71 3.13 25.05
C ASP A 49 -9.49 2.30 25.51
N ASP A 50 -9.45 1.01 25.16
CA ASP A 50 -8.40 0.08 25.57
C ASP A 50 -7.12 0.22 24.73
N TYR A 51 -7.23 0.80 23.55
CA TYR A 51 -6.12 0.92 22.62
C TYR A 51 -6.32 2.08 21.65
N TYR A 52 -5.22 2.56 21.09
CA TYR A 52 -5.25 3.56 20.01
C TYR A 52 -4.32 3.14 18.87
N TYR A 53 -4.59 3.70 17.69
CA TYR A 53 -3.74 3.50 16.51
C TYR A 53 -2.75 4.66 16.36
N THR A 54 -1.49 4.34 16.11
CA THR A 54 -0.50 5.33 15.67
C THR A 54 -0.74 5.72 14.20
N PRO A 55 -0.23 6.87 13.73
CA PRO A 55 -0.31 7.24 12.31
C PRO A 55 0.34 6.20 11.38
N GLU A 56 1.29 5.42 11.91
CA GLU A 56 1.99 4.33 11.23
C GLU A 56 1.16 3.03 11.17
N GLY A 57 0.03 2.97 11.86
CA GLY A 57 -0.86 1.80 11.87
C GLY A 57 -0.59 0.78 12.99
N TYR A 58 0.25 1.10 13.96
CA TYR A 58 0.48 0.23 15.12
C TYR A 58 -0.63 0.37 16.15
N VAL A 59 -0.96 -0.75 16.81
CA VAL A 59 -1.87 -0.78 17.96
C VAL A 59 -1.07 -0.54 19.24
N VAL A 60 -1.45 0.46 20.01
CA VAL A 60 -0.85 0.74 21.32
C VAL A 60 -1.93 0.60 22.39
N PHE A 61 -1.71 -0.31 23.33
CA PHE A 61 -2.60 -0.51 24.47
C PHE A 61 -2.44 0.58 25.52
N THR A 62 -3.56 0.96 26.12
CA THR A 62 -3.65 1.94 27.20
C THR A 62 -3.47 1.25 28.57
N ALA A 63 -3.30 2.06 29.62
CA ALA A 63 -3.26 1.54 31.00
C ALA A 63 -4.57 0.87 31.41
N ALA A 64 -5.72 1.36 30.89
CA ALA A 64 -7.04 0.79 31.17
C ALA A 64 -7.13 -0.68 30.72
N TYR A 65 -6.62 -1.00 29.53
CA TYR A 65 -6.54 -2.38 29.05
C TYR A 65 -5.72 -3.28 29.98
N HIS A 66 -4.59 -2.77 30.46
CA HIS A 66 -3.72 -3.51 31.37
C HIS A 66 -4.36 -3.72 32.75
N LEU A 67 -5.18 -2.79 33.22
CA LEU A 67 -5.98 -2.96 34.44
C LEU A 67 -7.10 -3.99 34.25
N LYS A 68 -7.82 -3.95 33.13
CA LYS A 68 -8.87 -4.93 32.79
C LYS A 68 -8.32 -6.36 32.71
N ARG A 69 -7.08 -6.53 32.26
CA ARG A 69 -6.37 -7.83 32.24
C ARG A 69 -6.13 -8.41 33.64
N GLY A 70 -6.00 -7.56 34.66
CA GLY A 70 -5.85 -7.95 36.06
C GLY A 70 -4.48 -8.46 36.49
N TYR A 71 -3.47 -8.53 35.60
CA TYR A 71 -2.11 -8.92 35.99
C TYR A 71 -1.01 -8.29 35.11
N CYS A 72 0.19 -8.18 35.68
CA CYS A 72 1.38 -7.71 34.96
C CYS A 72 1.98 -8.83 34.10
N CYS A 73 2.12 -8.59 32.80
CA CYS A 73 2.69 -9.55 31.85
C CYS A 73 4.22 -9.51 31.71
N LYS A 74 4.89 -8.61 32.45
CA LYS A 74 6.36 -8.43 32.43
C LYS A 74 6.96 -8.24 31.03
N SER A 75 6.18 -7.73 30.07
CA SER A 75 6.63 -7.51 28.69
C SER A 75 7.35 -6.17 28.47
N GLY A 76 7.34 -5.27 29.46
CA GLY A 76 7.93 -3.93 29.35
C GLY A 76 7.09 -2.94 28.54
N CYS A 77 5.77 -2.91 28.77
CA CYS A 77 4.83 -2.04 28.07
C CYS A 77 5.08 -0.55 28.38
N ARG A 78 4.82 0.35 27.41
CA ARG A 78 4.91 1.81 27.62
C ARG A 78 3.94 2.33 28.68
N HIS A 79 2.69 1.87 28.67
CA HIS A 79 1.63 2.31 29.60
C HIS A 79 1.41 1.33 30.74
N CYS A 80 2.48 0.77 31.32
CA CYS A 80 2.36 -0.24 32.37
C CYS A 80 1.81 0.38 33.68
N PRO A 81 0.60 0.00 34.17
CA PRO A 81 0.10 0.50 35.44
C PRO A 81 0.88 -0.07 36.65
N TYR A 82 1.57 -1.20 36.46
CA TYR A 82 2.36 -1.87 37.50
C TYR A 82 3.81 -1.36 37.59
N GLY A 83 4.21 -0.37 36.78
CA GLY A 83 5.56 0.19 36.80
C GLY A 83 6.68 -0.74 36.30
N PHE A 84 6.34 -1.85 35.63
CA PHE A 84 7.34 -2.79 35.12
C PHE A 84 8.09 -2.21 33.91
N LYS A 85 9.42 -2.08 34.03
CA LYS A 85 10.32 -1.69 32.94
C LYS A 85 11.30 -2.82 32.66
N LYS A 86 11.37 -3.27 31.40
CA LYS A 86 12.36 -4.27 30.98
C LYS A 86 13.71 -3.56 30.85
N LYS A 87 14.73 -4.01 31.61
CA LYS A 87 16.11 -3.61 31.32
C LYS A 87 16.52 -4.26 30.01
N VAL A 88 16.91 -3.43 29.05
CA VAL A 88 17.59 -3.90 27.84
C VAL A 88 19.06 -3.92 28.23
N GLU A 89 19.60 -5.13 28.38
CA GLU A 89 21.03 -5.39 28.57
C GLU A 89 21.74 -5.43 27.23
#